data_AF-C1DUT1-F1
#
_entry.id   AF-C1DUT1-F1
#
_cell.length_a   1.000
_cell.length_b   1.000
_cell.length_c   1.000
_cell.angle_alpha   90.00
_cell.angle_beta   90.00
_cell.angle_gamma   90.00
#
_symmetry.space_group_name_H-M   'P 1'
#
loop_
_entity.id
_entity.type
_entity.pdbx_description
1 polymer ?
#
loop_
_entity_poly.entity_id
_entity_poly.type
_entity_poly.pdbx_seq_one_letter_code
_entity_poly.pdbx_strand_id
1 'polypeptide(L)'
;MRKVLALTTTLLITASSFAITKQEAEKKIQSYIGNTKDYVVNVCENDKYFIGEVNLKGYGNLSTVRIVYVNKQTGDIIPEMARASDFCYMQK
;
A
#
# COMPACT_ATOMS: atom_id res chain seq x y z
N MET A 1 -36.39 9.64 47.30
CA MET A 1 -35.92 9.91 45.92
C MET A 1 -34.98 8.78 45.50
N ARG A 2 -35.43 7.86 44.64
CA ARG A 2 -34.61 6.72 44.17
C ARG A 2 -33.72 7.21 43.03
N LYS A 3 -32.41 7.25 43.25
CA LYS A 3 -31.42 7.60 42.23
C LYS A 3 -31.22 6.38 41.32
N VAL A 4 -31.63 6.51 40.06
CA VAL A 4 -31.37 5.51 39.02
C VAL A 4 -29.99 5.79 38.45
N LEU A 5 -29.04 4.88 38.69
CA LEU A 5 -27.73 4.91 38.03
C LEU A 5 -27.94 4.53 36.56
N ALA A 6 -27.79 5.50 35.66
CA ALA A 6 -27.74 5.25 34.23
C ALA A 6 -26.37 4.65 33.87
N LEU A 7 -26.36 3.37 33.52
CA LEU A 7 -25.18 2.67 33.03
C LEU A 7 -24.98 3.03 31.55
N THR A 8 -24.07 3.95 31.25
CA THR A 8 -23.69 4.29 29.88
C THR A 8 -22.78 3.19 29.31
N THR A 9 -23.34 2.32 28.48
CA THR A 9 -22.58 1.35 27.68
C THR A 9 -21.84 2.09 26.57
N THR A 10 -20.54 2.26 26.72
CA THR A 10 -19.64 2.67 25.63
C THR A 10 -19.57 1.55 24.60
N LEU A 11 -20.16 1.77 23.43
CA LEU A 11 -19.97 0.95 22.23
C LEU A 11 -18.49 1.04 21.81
N LEU A 12 -17.73 -0.04 22.04
CA LEU A 12 -16.45 -0.24 21.37
C LEU A 12 -16.75 -0.42 19.88
N ILE A 13 -16.41 0.60 19.09
CA ILE A 13 -16.33 0.50 17.64
C ILE A 13 -15.12 -0.38 17.35
N THR A 14 -15.34 -1.68 17.22
CA THR A 14 -14.35 -2.58 16.61
C THR A 14 -14.25 -2.19 15.15
N ALA A 15 -13.22 -1.41 14.80
CA ALA A 15 -12.87 -1.14 13.41
C ALA A 15 -12.53 -2.49 12.75
N SER A 16 -13.50 -3.06 12.05
CA SER A 16 -13.29 -4.21 11.18
C SER A 16 -12.36 -3.74 10.06
N SER A 17 -11.05 -3.95 10.22
CA SER A 17 -10.08 -3.75 9.14
C SER A 17 -10.36 -4.82 8.09
N PHE A 18 -11.30 -4.55 7.19
CA PHE A 18 -11.50 -5.38 6.03
C PHE A 18 -10.22 -5.27 5.20
N ALA A 19 -9.60 -6.42 4.95
CA ALA A 19 -8.45 -6.50 4.07
C ALA A 19 -8.80 -5.84 2.72
N ILE A 20 -7.91 -4.99 2.22
CA ILE A 20 -8.12 -4.30 0.96
C ILE A 20 -8.10 -5.29 -0.22
N THR A 21 -8.82 -4.95 -1.27
CA THR A 21 -8.87 -5.73 -2.51
C THR A 21 -7.72 -5.37 -3.45
N LYS A 22 -7.45 -6.25 -4.43
CA LYS A 22 -6.43 -5.99 -5.47
C LYS A 22 -6.72 -4.70 -6.26
N GLN A 23 -7.98 -4.46 -6.59
CA GLN A 23 -8.39 -3.27 -7.35
C GLN A 23 -8.17 -1.97 -6.54
N GLU A 24 -8.38 -2.02 -5.24
CA GLU A 24 -8.08 -0.89 -4.35
C GLU A 24 -6.56 -0.66 -4.24
N ALA A 25 -5.77 -1.74 -4.15
CA ALA A 25 -4.32 -1.65 -4.18
C ALA A 25 -3.80 -1.04 -5.49
N GLU A 26 -4.32 -1.46 -6.65
CA GLU A 26 -3.98 -0.89 -7.96
C GLU A 26 -4.21 0.62 -8.00
N LYS A 27 -5.38 1.08 -7.54
CA LYS A 27 -5.69 2.52 -7.46
C LYS A 27 -4.75 3.26 -6.51
N LYS A 28 -4.45 2.68 -5.34
CA LYS A 28 -3.50 3.26 -4.38
C LYS A 28 -2.09 3.38 -4.99
N ILE A 29 -1.60 2.34 -5.64
CA ILE A 29 -0.28 2.31 -6.28
C ILE A 29 -0.23 3.37 -7.38
N GLN A 30 -1.22 3.43 -8.27
CA GLN A 30 -1.29 4.43 -9.34
C GLN A 30 -1.31 5.87 -8.80
N SER A 31 -2.08 6.12 -7.73
CA SER A 31 -2.13 7.41 -7.06
C SER A 31 -0.76 7.79 -6.45
N TYR A 32 -0.07 6.83 -5.84
CA TYR A 32 1.23 7.02 -5.21
C TYR A 32 2.37 7.32 -6.20
N ILE A 33 2.39 6.65 -7.35
CA ILE A 33 3.46 6.86 -8.35
C ILE A 33 3.26 8.14 -9.16
N GLY A 34 2.04 8.69 -9.17
CA GLY A 34 1.64 9.77 -10.04
C GLY A 34 1.25 9.27 -11.44
N ASN A 35 0.26 9.93 -12.04
CA ASN A 35 -0.29 9.54 -13.34
C ASN A 35 0.61 10.03 -14.49
N THR A 36 1.68 9.30 -14.76
CA THR A 36 2.60 9.59 -15.87
C THR A 36 2.44 8.57 -16.98
N LYS A 37 2.32 9.04 -18.23
CA LYS A 37 2.11 8.22 -19.43
C LYS A 37 3.27 7.27 -19.75
N ASP A 38 4.40 7.45 -19.07
CA ASP A 38 5.67 6.77 -19.30
C ASP A 38 5.84 5.52 -18.42
N TYR A 39 4.92 5.26 -17.49
CA TYR A 39 4.98 4.07 -16.63
C TYR A 39 3.88 3.06 -16.94
N VAL A 40 4.23 1.78 -16.80
CA VAL A 40 3.30 0.64 -16.78
C VAL A 40 3.41 -0.02 -15.42
N VAL A 41 2.28 -0.20 -14.74
CA VAL A 41 2.23 -0.82 -13.41
C VAL A 41 1.68 -2.23 -13.54
N ASN A 42 2.46 -3.23 -13.11
CA ASN A 42 2.01 -4.60 -12.96
C ASN A 42 1.78 -4.87 -11.47
N VAL A 43 0.60 -5.35 -11.11
CA VAL A 43 0.28 -5.67 -9.70
C VAL A 43 0.20 -7.18 -9.49
N CYS A 44 1.17 -7.66 -8.71
CA CYS A 44 1.27 -9.03 -8.21
C CYS A 44 0.87 -9.07 -6.74
N GLU A 45 0.75 -10.28 -6.17
CA GLU A 45 0.40 -10.42 -4.76
C GLU A 45 1.12 -11.60 -4.10
N ASN A 46 1.34 -11.49 -2.79
CA ASN A 46 1.73 -12.59 -1.92
C ASN A 46 0.81 -12.62 -0.69
N ASP A 47 1.12 -13.44 0.32
CA ASP A 47 0.27 -13.61 1.50
C ASP A 47 0.01 -12.31 2.29
N LYS A 48 0.93 -11.35 2.22
CA LYS A 48 0.92 -10.14 3.07
C LYS A 48 0.71 -8.84 2.29
N TYR A 49 1.09 -8.81 1.02
CA TYR A 49 1.19 -7.58 0.23
C TYR A 49 0.61 -7.72 -1.17
N PHE A 50 0.06 -6.63 -1.67
CA PHE A 50 0.01 -6.34 -3.09
C PHE A 50 1.31 -5.62 -3.48
N ILE A 51 1.91 -6.02 -4.60
CA ILE A 51 3.22 -5.56 -5.06
C ILE A 51 3.02 -4.93 -6.43
N GLY A 52 3.20 -3.62 -6.53
CA GLY A 52 3.18 -2.86 -7.77
C GLY A 52 4.58 -2.70 -8.35
N GLU A 53 4.88 -3.40 -9.43
CA GLU A 53 6.10 -3.20 -10.22
C GLU A 53 5.86 -2.10 -11.25
N VAL A 54 6.59 -1.00 -11.12
CA VAL A 54 6.52 0.14 -12.02
C VAL A 54 7.63 0.01 -13.05
N ASN A 55 7.27 -0.12 -14.32
CA ASN A 55 8.18 -0.29 -15.43
C ASN A 55 8.11 0.90 -16.39
N LEU A 56 9.22 1.24 -17.05
CA LEU A 56 9.22 2.25 -18.10
C LEU A 56 8.58 1.71 -19.38
N LYS A 57 7.64 2.47 -19.94
CA LYS A 57 6.99 2.14 -21.19
C LYS A 57 8.02 2.06 -22.32
N GLY A 58 7.95 1.00 -23.12
CA GLY A 58 8.88 0.75 -24.22
C GLY A 58 10.14 -0.02 -23.84
N TYR A 59 10.42 -0.21 -22.54
CA TYR A 59 11.57 -1.00 -22.05
C TYR A 59 11.19 -2.40 -21.55
N GLY A 60 9.89 -2.76 -21.62
CA GLY A 60 9.39 -4.07 -21.18
C GLY A 60 9.68 -4.36 -19.69
N ASN A 61 9.72 -5.64 -19.33
CA ASN A 61 10.03 -6.08 -17.96
C ASN A 61 11.55 -5.98 -17.62
N LEU A 62 12.33 -5.25 -18.41
CA LEU A 62 13.78 -5.13 -18.24
C LEU A 62 14.18 -3.95 -17.35
N SER A 63 13.23 -3.10 -16.93
CA SER A 63 13.50 -1.90 -16.12
C SER A 63 12.39 -1.60 -15.13
N THR A 64 12.23 -2.47 -14.12
CA THR A 64 11.46 -2.09 -12.93
C THR A 64 12.18 -0.94 -12.24
N VAL A 65 11.63 0.27 -12.38
CA VAL A 65 12.21 1.51 -11.84
C VAL A 65 11.77 1.76 -10.41
N ARG A 66 10.68 1.11 -9.97
CA ARG A 66 10.16 1.21 -8.61
C ARG A 66 9.29 0.01 -8.28
N ILE A 67 9.38 -0.46 -7.05
CA ILE A 67 8.43 -1.42 -6.49
C ILE A 67 7.65 -0.70 -5.38
N VAL A 68 6.33 -0.95 -5.33
CA VAL A 68 5.42 -0.35 -4.34
C VAL A 68 4.70 -1.48 -3.62
N TYR A 69 4.82 -1.53 -2.31
CA TYR A 69 4.13 -2.53 -1.49
C TYR A 69 2.90 -1.91 -0.85
N VAL A 70 1.78 -2.62 -0.88
CA VAL A 70 0.57 -2.26 -0.16
C VAL A 70 0.20 -3.41 0.76
N ASN A 71 0.14 -3.14 2.06
CA ASN A 71 -0.26 -4.13 3.07
C ASN A 71 -1.72 -4.57 2.81
N LYS A 72 -1.96 -5.88 2.68
CA LYS A 72 -3.31 -6.41 2.40
C LYS A 72 -4.31 -6.13 3.53
N GLN A 73 -3.86 -6.09 4.78
CA GLN A 73 -4.73 -5.94 5.95
C GLN A 73 -5.05 -4.48 6.23
N THR A 74 -4.05 -3.60 6.17
CA THR A 74 -4.20 -2.19 6.54
C THR A 74 -4.39 -1.27 5.34
N GLY A 75 -3.97 -1.72 4.16
CA GLY A 75 -3.95 -0.91 2.94
C GLY A 75 -2.84 0.14 2.93
N ASP A 76 -1.92 0.12 3.88
CA ASP A 76 -0.83 1.09 3.93
C ASP A 76 0.16 0.84 2.79
N ILE A 77 0.53 1.92 2.12
CA ILE A 77 1.67 1.90 1.22
C ILE A 77 2.91 1.85 2.11
N ILE A 78 3.71 0.82 1.93
CA ILE A 78 5.01 0.73 2.55
C ILE A 78 5.97 1.33 1.53
N PRO A 79 6.44 2.56 1.72
CA PRO A 79 7.48 3.09 0.86
C PRO A 79 8.68 2.17 1.03
N GLU A 80 9.10 1.53 -0.05
CA GLU A 80 10.48 1.10 -0.13
C GLU A 80 11.31 2.39 -0.04
N MET A 81 11.82 2.71 1.15
CA MET A 81 13.23 3.06 1.16
C MET A 81 13.89 1.84 0.57
N ALA A 82 14.39 1.98 -0.67
CA ALA A 82 15.12 0.97 -1.40
C ALA A 82 15.87 0.10 -0.39
N ARG A 83 15.72 -1.23 -0.46
CA ARG A 83 16.35 -2.20 0.44
C ARG A 83 17.64 -1.60 0.95
N ALA A 84 17.89 -1.52 2.26
CA ALA A 84 19.06 -0.79 2.78
C ALA A 84 20.42 -1.17 2.11
N SER A 85 20.47 -2.30 1.41
CA SER A 85 21.53 -2.73 0.47
C SER A 85 21.72 -1.90 -0.81
N ASP A 86 20.70 -1.20 -1.29
CA ASP A 86 20.68 -0.47 -2.58
C ASP A 86 21.21 0.96 -2.45
N PHE A 87 21.39 1.46 -1.21
CA PHE A 87 21.92 2.80 -0.92
C PHE A 87 23.45 2.90 -0.90
N CYS A 88 24.16 2.07 -1.66
CA CYS A 88 25.58 2.30 -1.94
C CYS A 88 25.84 3.39 -3.01
N TYR A 89 24.81 3.87 -3.72
CA TYR A 89 24.97 4.81 -4.84
C TYR A 89 24.45 6.24 -4.58
N MET A 90 24.10 6.61 -3.34
CA MET A 90 23.87 8.01 -2.95
C MET A 90 25.04 8.64 -2.16
N GLN A 91 26.20 7.96 -2.10
CA GLN A 91 27.45 8.60 -1.73
C GLN A 91 28.36 8.72 -2.95
N LYS A 92 28.14 9.78 -3.74
CA LYS A 92 29.19 10.61 -4.31
C LYS A 92 28.71 12.06 -4.37
#